data_AF-A0A7C1SWM1-F1
#
_entry.id   AF-A0A7C1SWM1-F1
#
_cell.length_a   1.000
_cell.length_b   1.000
_cell.length_c   1.000
_cell.angle_alpha   90.00
_cell.angle_beta   90.00
_cell.angle_gamma   90.00
#
_symmetry.space_group_name_H-M   'P 1'
#
loop_
_entity.id
_entity.type
_entity.pdbx_description
1 polymer ?
#
loop_
_entity_poly.entity_id
_entity_poly.type
_entity_poly.pdbx_seq_one_letter_code
_entity_poly.pdbx_strand_id
1 'polypeptide(L)'
;RPEGIGLRIQTAQSLEEQSIRMQKAMRVFVRDSGPLRAVAAHLNARGDGLVSFIVVKDEGQREIEVELTERFRISPEIAAAMRSTPGVLDVELV
;
A
#
# COMPACT_ATOMS: atom_id res chain seq x y z
N ARG A 1 -35.64 -30.11 -24.47
CA ARG A 1 -34.72 -29.12 -25.10
C ARG A 1 -33.85 -28.58 -23.99
N PRO A 2 -32.53 -28.78 -23.96
CA PRO A 2 -31.73 -28.30 -22.84
C PRO A 2 -31.34 -26.85 -23.12
N GLU A 3 -31.92 -25.92 -22.37
CA GLU A 3 -31.47 -24.53 -22.32
C GLU A 3 -30.21 -24.48 -21.45
N GLY A 4 -29.05 -24.71 -22.08
CA GLY A 4 -27.76 -24.73 -21.40
C GLY A 4 -27.18 -23.32 -21.25
N ILE A 5 -26.61 -23.02 -20.08
CA ILE A 5 -25.87 -21.77 -19.83
C ILE A 5 -24.57 -21.80 -20.63
N GLY A 6 -24.37 -20.82 -21.51
CA GLY A 6 -23.11 -20.60 -22.20
C GLY A 6 -22.25 -19.58 -21.46
N LEU A 7 -21.11 -20.01 -20.91
CA LEU A 7 -20.10 -19.09 -20.40
C LEU A 7 -19.06 -18.81 -21.49
N ARG A 8 -18.75 -17.53 -21.70
CA ARG A 8 -17.67 -17.09 -22.59
C ARG A 8 -16.75 -16.16 -21.83
N ILE A 9 -15.47 -16.45 -21.82
CA ILE A 9 -14.44 -15.56 -21.30
C ILE A 9 -14.39 -14.33 -22.22
N GLN A 10 -14.70 -13.16 -21.67
CA GLN A 10 -14.65 -11.90 -22.43
C GLN A 10 -13.24 -11.34 -22.52
N THR A 11 -12.44 -11.53 -21.47
CA THR A 11 -11.06 -11.09 -21.38
C THR A 11 -10.23 -12.09 -20.59
N ALA A 12 -8.98 -12.26 -20.99
CA ALA A 12 -7.95 -12.96 -20.23
C ALA A 12 -6.71 -12.07 -20.25
N GLN A 13 -6.09 -11.88 -19.10
CA GLN A 13 -4.89 -11.06 -18.96
C GLN A 13 -3.88 -11.79 -18.11
N SER A 14 -2.60 -11.64 -18.44
CA SER A 14 -1.52 -12.23 -17.65
C SER A 14 -1.49 -11.61 -16.25
N LEU A 15 -1.33 -12.44 -15.22
CA LEU A 15 -1.09 -11.98 -13.84
C LEU A 15 0.18 -11.12 -13.77
N GLU A 16 1.16 -11.40 -14.62
CA GLU A 16 2.43 -10.66 -14.67
C GLU A 16 2.22 -9.26 -15.29
N GLU A 17 1.41 -9.16 -16.34
CA GLU A 17 1.01 -7.87 -16.93
C GLU A 17 0.11 -7.06 -15.99
N GLN A 18 -0.74 -7.73 -15.18
CA GLN A 18 -1.52 -7.08 -14.15
C GLN A 18 -0.67 -6.66 -12.96
N SER A 19 0.36 -7.41 -12.59
CA SER A 19 1.31 -7.05 -11.52
C SER A 19 2.07 -5.76 -11.83
N ILE A 20 2.41 -5.54 -13.11
CA ILE A 20 3.03 -4.28 -13.58
C ILE A 20 2.03 -3.11 -13.56
N ARG A 21 0.75 -3.38 -13.82
CA ARG A 21 -0.33 -2.39 -13.88
C ARG A 21 -1.00 -2.11 -12.54
N MET A 22 -0.92 -3.03 -11.59
CA MET A 22 -1.38 -2.84 -10.22
C MET A 22 -0.64 -1.62 -9.68
N GLN A 23 -1.41 -0.58 -9.39
CA GLN A 23 -0.92 0.58 -8.67
C GLN A 23 -0.28 0.03 -7.40
N LYS A 24 1.05 0.05 -7.35
CA LYS A 24 1.77 -0.43 -6.18
C LYS A 24 1.29 0.43 -5.00
N ALA A 25 0.78 -0.20 -3.97
CA ALA A 25 0.41 0.49 -2.74
C ALA A 25 1.49 0.23 -1.69
N MET A 26 1.72 1.20 -0.81
CA MET A 26 2.61 1.04 0.33
C MET A 26 1.82 1.26 1.61
N ARG A 27 1.84 0.28 2.51
CA ARG A 27 1.25 0.39 3.83
C ARG A 27 2.35 0.55 4.87
N VAL A 28 2.26 1.60 5.67
CA VAL A 28 3.21 1.87 6.75
C VAL A 28 2.49 1.73 8.07
N PHE A 29 2.92 0.77 8.88
CA PHE A 29 2.38 0.54 10.21
C PHE A 29 3.20 1.32 11.23
N VAL A 30 2.55 2.11 12.06
CA VAL A 30 3.20 2.94 13.09
C VAL A 30 2.54 2.75 14.45
N ARG A 31 3.36 2.83 15.52
CA ARG A 31 2.88 2.67 16.90
C ARG A 31 2.02 3.85 17.38
N ASP A 32 2.33 5.05 16.90
CA ASP A 32 1.62 6.27 17.23
C ASP A 32 1.79 7.30 16.11
N SER A 33 1.28 8.53 16.31
CA SER A 33 1.37 9.60 15.32
C SER A 33 2.72 10.30 15.26
N GLY A 34 3.63 10.04 16.22
CA GLY A 34 4.97 10.64 16.30
C GLY A 34 5.85 10.44 15.06
N PRO A 35 5.99 9.22 14.51
CA PRO A 35 6.83 8.96 13.34
C PRO A 35 6.26 9.47 12.02
N LEU A 36 4.98 9.87 11.95
CA LEU A 36 4.32 10.26 10.69
C LEU A 36 5.09 11.35 9.93
N ARG A 37 5.64 12.33 10.65
CA ARG A 37 6.39 13.44 10.03
C ARG A 37 7.72 12.98 9.45
N ALA A 38 8.41 12.06 10.13
CA ALA A 38 9.67 11.50 9.66
C ALA A 38 9.44 10.61 8.43
N VAL A 39 8.41 9.78 8.46
CA VAL A 39 8.04 8.93 7.32
C VAL A 39 7.61 9.76 6.11
N ALA A 40 6.82 10.82 6.32
CA ALA A 40 6.42 11.74 5.25
C ALA A 40 7.63 12.39 4.56
N ALA A 41 8.74 12.62 5.27
CA ALA A 41 9.97 13.17 4.67
C ALA A 41 10.70 12.20 3.73
N HIS A 42 10.30 10.93 3.67
CA HIS A 42 10.77 9.98 2.67
C HIS A 42 9.92 10.00 1.38
N LEU A 43 8.73 10.62 1.41
CA LEU A 43 7.79 10.74 0.30
C LEU A 43 8.02 12.03 -0.51
N ASN A 44 9.20 12.17 -1.11
CA ASN A 44 9.62 13.45 -1.73
C ASN A 44 9.31 13.56 -3.23
N ALA A 45 8.94 12.45 -3.87
CA ALA A 45 8.70 12.40 -5.31
C ALA A 45 7.27 11.96 -5.61
N ARG A 46 6.57 12.72 -6.47
CA ARG A 46 5.28 12.30 -7.02
C ARG A 46 5.47 11.07 -7.91
N GLY A 47 4.48 10.19 -7.90
CA GLY A 47 4.45 8.97 -8.69
C GLY A 47 3.04 8.39 -8.73
N ASP A 48 2.92 7.10 -9.02
CA ASP A 48 1.62 6.44 -9.21
C ASP A 48 1.21 5.54 -8.03
N GLY A 49 2.01 5.49 -6.96
CA GLY A 49 1.77 4.62 -5.81
C GLY A 49 0.89 5.26 -4.74
N LEU A 50 -0.05 4.49 -4.22
CA LEU A 50 -0.86 4.86 -3.05
C LEU A 50 -0.08 4.60 -1.78
N VAL A 51 -0.23 5.46 -0.77
CA VAL A 51 0.44 5.29 0.52
C VAL A 51 -0.58 5.41 1.64
N SER A 52 -0.68 4.37 2.46
CA SER A 52 -1.56 4.32 3.63
C SER A 52 -0.75 4.19 4.91
N PHE A 53 -1.13 4.95 5.92
CA PHE A 53 -0.60 4.85 7.27
C PHE A 53 -1.60 4.13 8.15
N ILE A 54 -1.13 3.09 8.85
CA ILE A 54 -1.93 2.32 9.80
C ILE A 54 -1.35 2.61 11.18
N VAL A 55 -2.09 3.38 11.98
CA VAL A 55 -1.71 3.71 13.36
C VAL A 55 -2.31 2.66 14.28
N VAL A 56 -1.45 1.83 14.86
CA VAL A 56 -1.83 0.74 15.77
C VAL A 56 -1.77 1.25 17.21
N LYS A 57 -2.92 1.54 17.81
CA LYS A 57 -3.05 2.00 19.20
C LYS A 57 -3.41 0.85 20.13
N ASP A 58 -3.13 1.04 21.42
CA ASP A 58 -3.56 0.15 22.51
C ASP A 58 -3.19 -1.32 22.25
N GLU A 59 -1.95 -1.57 21.82
CA GLU A 59 -1.43 -2.93 21.50
C GLU A 59 -2.25 -3.70 20.46
N GLY A 60 -2.88 -3.00 19.49
CA GLY A 60 -3.65 -3.63 18.43
C GLY A 60 -5.16 -3.68 18.68
N GLN A 61 -5.64 -3.10 19.79
CA GLN A 61 -7.08 -3.01 20.05
C GLN A 61 -7.77 -1.95 19.18
N ARG A 62 -7.01 -0.98 18.63
CA ARG A 62 -7.53 0.05 17.74
C ARG A 62 -6.56 0.34 16.61
N GLU A 63 -7.08 0.32 15.39
CA GLU A 63 -6.34 0.69 14.18
C GLU A 63 -7.02 1.89 13.52
N ILE A 64 -6.21 2.85 13.11
CA ILE A 64 -6.66 3.99 12.31
C ILE A 64 -5.87 3.95 11.00
N GLU A 65 -6.57 3.68 9.91
CA GLU A 65 -6.01 3.76 8.56
C GLU A 65 -6.22 5.16 7.99
N VAL A 66 -5.15 5.73 7.43
CA VAL A 66 -5.14 7.02 6.74
C VAL A 66 -4.46 6.85 5.40
N GLU A 67 -5.24 6.87 4.32
CA GLU A 67 -4.72 6.94 2.97
C GLU A 67 -4.35 8.38 2.61
N LEU A 68 -3.16 8.58 2.04
CA LEU A 68 -2.77 9.89 1.51
C LEU A 68 -3.53 10.20 0.23
N THR A 69 -4.04 11.43 0.13
CA THR A 69 -4.76 11.90 -1.07
C THR A 69 -3.85 12.00 -2.30
N GLU A 70 -2.55 12.26 -2.08
CA GLU A 70 -1.57 12.34 -3.16
C GLU A 70 -0.89 10.98 -3.40
N ARG A 71 -0.49 10.75 -4.65
CA ARG A 71 0.28 9.57 -5.05
C ARG A 71 1.76 9.86 -5.08
N PHE A 72 2.55 8.90 -4.62
CA PHE A 72 3.99 9.02 -4.48
C PHE A 72 4.72 7.94 -5.27
N ARG A 73 5.98 8.23 -5.59
CA ARG A 73 6.89 7.21 -6.08
C ARG A 73 7.20 6.29 -4.92
N ILE A 74 6.92 5.00 -5.10
CA ILE A 74 7.26 3.97 -4.11
C ILE A 74 8.22 2.95 -4.72
N SER A 75 9.15 2.47 -3.89
CA SER A 75 10.15 1.49 -4.26
C SER A 75 10.59 0.67 -3.04
N PRO A 76 11.19 -0.52 -3.25
CA PRO A 76 11.74 -1.31 -2.15
C PRO A 76 12.74 -0.54 -1.28
N GLU A 77 13.56 0.34 -1.89
CA GLU A 77 14.53 1.15 -1.17
C GLU A 77 13.85 2.18 -0.26
N ILE A 78 12.78 2.83 -0.74
CA ILE A 78 11.98 3.77 0.06
C ILE A 78 11.30 3.03 1.22
N ALA A 79 10.71 1.86 0.95
CA ALA A 79 10.09 1.04 1.99
C ALA A 79 11.09 0.61 3.08
N ALA A 80 12.30 0.21 2.69
CA ALA A 80 13.37 -0.15 3.62
C ALA A 80 13.84 1.05 4.47
N ALA A 81 13.94 2.24 3.87
CA ALA A 81 14.27 3.47 4.58
C ALA A 81 13.16 3.89 5.57
N MET A 82 11.89 3.70 5.21
CA MET A 82 10.79 3.94 6.14
C MET A 82 10.81 2.98 7.32
N ARG A 83 11.06 1.69 7.07
CA ARG A 83 11.14 0.65 8.11
C ARG A 83 12.21 0.94 9.16
N SER A 84 13.29 1.63 8.81
CA SER A 84 14.35 2.01 9.76
C SER A 84 14.01 3.24 10.62
N THR A 85 12.89 3.91 10.35
CA THR A 85 12.44 5.06 11.14
C THR A 85 11.92 4.61 12.51
N PRO A 86 12.40 5.20 13.63
CA PRO A 86 11.91 4.86 14.96
C PRO A 86 10.39 5.05 15.08
N GLY A 87 9.68 4.03 15.56
CA GLY A 87 8.22 4.05 15.72
C GLY A 87 7.44 3.43 14.56
N VAL A 88 8.11 3.08 13.46
CA VAL A 88 7.56 2.22 12.41
C VAL A 88 7.61 0.76 12.87
N LEU A 89 6.48 0.07 12.76
CA LEU A 89 6.32 -1.34 13.10
C LEU A 89 6.62 -2.22 11.89
N ASP A 90 6.05 -1.87 10.74
CA ASP A 90 6.17 -2.64 9.51
C ASP A 90 5.93 -1.75 8.28
N VAL A 91 6.43 -2.18 7.12
CA VAL A 91 6.18 -1.55 5.82
C VAL A 91 5.94 -2.61 4.77
N GLU A 92 4.77 -2.61 4.17
CA GLU A 92 4.35 -3.57 3.14
C GLU A 92 4.21 -2.86 1.79
N LEU A 93 4.72 -3.51 0.74
CA LEU A 93 4.43 -3.14 -0.65
C LEU A 93 3.39 -4.14 -1.17
N VAL A 94 2.22 -3.63 -1.58
CA VAL A 94 1.02 -4.39 -1.99
C VAL A 94 0.75 -4.19 -3.47
#